data_AF-A0A8J3JWN8-F1
#
_entry.id   AF-A0A8J3JWN8-F1
#
_cell.length_a   1.000
_cell.length_b   1.000
_cell.length_c   1.000
_cell.angle_alpha   90.00
_cell.angle_beta   90.00
_cell.angle_gamma   90.00
#
_symmetry.space_group_name_H-M   'P 1'
#
loop_
_entity.id
_entity.type
_entity.pdbx_description
1 polymer ?
#
loop_
_entity_poly.entity_id
_entity_poly.type
_entity_poly.pdbx_seq_one_letter_code
_entity_poly.pdbx_strand_id
1 'polypeptide(L)'
;MEPRNVNRRFEQARRAVGLEWLRSHDLRHAFATFLLHDGQEMRTVMDLLGHSTIRLTADTYGHVLPSKSRDAADGIDRVIGDD
;
A
#
# COMPACT_ATOMS: atom_id res chain seq x y z
N MET A 1 -14.24 10.81 -17.22
CA MET A 1 -13.02 10.47 -18.01
C MET A 1 -13.19 9.07 -18.54
N GLU A 2 -13.03 8.86 -19.85
CA GLU A 2 -13.10 7.52 -20.44
C GLU A 2 -11.79 6.75 -20.19
N PRO A 3 -11.82 5.49 -19.69
CA PRO A 3 -10.63 4.75 -19.27
C PRO A 3 -9.53 4.64 -20.35
N ARG A 4 -9.95 4.51 -21.62
CA ARG A 4 -9.04 4.46 -22.77
C ARG A 4 -8.23 5.75 -22.95
N ASN A 5 -8.85 6.89 -22.68
CA ASN A 5 -8.18 8.19 -22.80
C ASN A 5 -7.18 8.42 -21.66
N VAL A 6 -7.48 7.90 -20.46
CA VAL A 6 -6.57 7.96 -19.30
C VAL A 6 -5.31 7.12 -19.54
N ASN A 7 -5.47 5.87 -19.98
CA ASN A 7 -4.32 5.01 -20.27
C ASN A 7 -3.43 5.58 -21.37
N ARG A 8 -4.02 6.07 -22.47
CA ARG A 8 -3.25 6.69 -23.56
C ARG A 8 -2.46 7.92 -23.10
N ARG A 9 -3.08 8.79 -22.29
CA ARG A 9 -2.39 9.97 -21.73
C ARG A 9 -1.28 9.58 -20.77
N PHE A 10 -1.51 8.55 -19.94
CA PHE A 10 -0.49 8.00 -19.06
C PHE A 10 0.69 7.41 -19.85
N GLU A 11 0.42 6.67 -20.94
CA GLU A 11 1.45 6.15 -21.83
C GLU A 11 2.29 7.24 -22.49
N GLN A 12 1.66 8.32 -22.94
CA GLN A 12 2.35 9.48 -23.49
C GLN A 12 3.23 10.15 -22.43
N ALA A 13 2.69 10.38 -21.23
CA ALA A 13 3.41 11.00 -20.13
C ALA A 13 4.64 10.17 -19.71
N ARG A 14 4.49 8.86 -19.50
CA ARG A 14 5.61 7.99 -19.07
C ARG A 14 6.71 7.90 -20.14
N ARG A 15 6.37 7.88 -21.43
CA ARG A 15 7.34 7.92 -22.52
C ARG A 15 8.13 9.23 -22.55
N ALA A 16 7.45 10.36 -22.34
CA ALA A 16 8.08 11.67 -22.34
C ALA A 16 9.17 11.84 -21.25
N VAL A 17 9.09 11.07 -20.17
CA VAL A 17 10.06 11.09 -19.07
C VAL A 17 10.94 9.84 -19.01
N GLY A 18 10.91 8.97 -20.03
CA GLY A 18 11.74 7.75 -20.10
C GLY A 18 11.33 6.63 -19.14
N LEU A 19 10.12 6.68 -18.55
CA LEU A 19 9.60 5.68 -17.61
C LEU A 19 8.71 4.65 -18.29
N GLU A 20 9.17 4.07 -19.40
CA GLU A 20 8.34 3.17 -20.19
C GLU A 20 7.98 1.86 -19.46
N TRP A 21 8.78 1.47 -18.48
CA TRP A 21 8.51 0.30 -17.65
C TRP A 21 7.38 0.53 -16.64
N LEU A 22 7.04 1.78 -16.32
CA LEU A 22 6.07 2.13 -15.28
C LEU A 22 4.63 1.91 -15.75
N ARG A 23 3.86 1.15 -14.97
CA ARG A 23 2.44 0.85 -15.21
C ARG A 23 1.57 1.70 -14.30
N SER A 24 0.31 1.92 -14.71
CA SER A 24 -0.65 2.69 -13.91
C SER A 24 -0.92 2.04 -12.55
N HIS A 25 -0.89 0.71 -12.46
CA HIS A 25 -1.05 -0.02 -11.20
C HIS A 25 0.14 0.15 -10.26
N ASP A 26 1.34 0.44 -10.75
CA ASP A 26 2.51 0.66 -9.90
C ASP A 26 2.33 1.93 -9.03
N LEU A 27 1.64 2.94 -9.57
CA LEU A 27 1.25 4.13 -8.79
C LEU A 27 0.29 3.77 -7.65
N ARG A 28 -0.66 2.85 -7.90
CA ARG A 28 -1.57 2.36 -6.87
C ARG A 28 -0.79 1.61 -5.77
N HIS A 29 0.20 0.80 -6.16
CA HIS A 29 1.05 0.09 -5.21
C HIS A 29 1.93 1.04 -4.39
N ALA A 30 2.51 2.05 -5.02
CA ALA A 30 3.30 3.08 -4.36
C ALA A 30 2.47 3.87 -3.33
N PHE A 31 1.26 4.29 -3.71
CA PHE A 31 0.34 4.99 -2.81
C PHE A 31 0.02 4.17 -1.55
N ALA A 32 -0.35 2.90 -1.72
CA ALA A 32 -0.62 2.00 -0.59
C ALA A 32 0.61 1.81 0.31
N THR A 33 1.77 1.61 -0.30
CA THR A 33 3.06 1.43 0.39
C THR A 33 3.41 2.66 1.23
N PHE A 34 3.27 3.87 0.69
CA PHE A 34 3.55 5.10 1.42
C PHE A 34 2.61 5.31 2.61
N LEU A 35 1.32 5.04 2.44
CA LEU A 35 0.36 5.17 3.55
C LEU A 35 0.65 4.16 4.67
N LEU A 36 0.94 2.91 4.34
CA LEU A 36 1.27 1.89 5.34
C LEU A 36 2.59 2.19 6.04
N HIS A 37 3.58 2.71 5.30
CA HIS A 37 4.85 3.16 5.87
C HIS A 37 4.68 4.37 6.81
N ASP A 38 3.74 5.28 6.51
CA ASP A 38 3.34 6.39 7.39
C ASP A 38 2.55 5.94 8.63
N GLY A 39 2.30 4.63 8.78
CA GLY A 39 1.60 4.06 9.93
C GLY A 39 0.08 4.05 9.81
N GLN A 40 -0.47 4.39 8.64
CA GLN A 40 -1.92 4.33 8.42
C GLN A 40 -2.44 2.89 8.54
N GLU A 41 -3.64 2.75 9.10
CA GLU A 41 -4.24 1.44 9.25
C GLU A 41 -4.62 0.82 7.90
N MET A 42 -4.46 -0.50 7.81
CA MET A 42 -4.77 -1.26 6.59
C MET A 42 -6.23 -1.10 6.14
N ARG A 43 -7.17 -0.94 7.10
CA ARG A 43 -8.58 -0.69 6.82
C ARG A 43 -8.78 0.64 6.11
N THR A 44 -8.09 1.69 6.56
CA THR A 44 -8.08 3.02 5.93
C THR A 44 -7.50 2.96 4.52
N VAL A 45 -6.37 2.26 4.34
CA VAL A 45 -5.75 2.09 3.02
C VAL A 45 -6.68 1.34 2.07
N MET A 46 -7.38 0.30 2.53
CA MET A 46 -8.38 -0.43 1.74
C MET A 46 -9.51 0.50 1.25
N ASP A 47 -10.06 1.34 2.14
CA ASP A 47 -11.14 2.27 1.80
C ASP A 47 -10.68 3.30 0.75
N LEU A 48 -9.48 3.87 0.91
CA LEU A 48 -8.90 4.81 -0.04
C LEU A 48 -8.62 4.17 -1.41
N LEU A 49 -8.24 2.89 -1.44
CA LEU A 49 -8.03 2.14 -2.67
C LEU A 49 -9.33 1.66 -3.32
N GLY A 50 -10.46 1.69 -2.60
CA GLY A 50 -11.74 1.17 -3.05
C GLY A 50 -11.77 -0.36 -3.19
N HIS A 51 -10.94 -1.07 -2.43
CA HIS A 51 -10.96 -2.54 -2.42
C HIS A 51 -12.20 -3.04 -1.67
N SER A 52 -12.92 -3.98 -2.26
CA SER A 52 -14.17 -4.51 -1.69
C SER A 52 -13.96 -5.38 -0.44
N THR A 53 -12.74 -5.86 -0.21
CA THR A 53 -12.42 -6.74 0.92
C THR A 53 -11.06 -6.37 1.52
N ILE A 54 -10.96 -6.54 2.84
CA ILE A 54 -9.70 -6.35 3.57
C ILE A 54 -8.66 -7.38 3.15
N ARG A 55 -9.10 -8.61 2.84
CA ARG A 55 -8.24 -9.70 2.38
C ARG A 55 -7.43 -9.32 1.13
N LEU A 56 -8.07 -8.71 0.13
CA LEU A 56 -7.36 -8.26 -1.07
C LEU A 56 -6.23 -7.29 -0.74
N THR A 57 -6.49 -6.34 0.16
CA THR A 57 -5.50 -5.34 0.60
C THR A 57 -4.40 -5.98 1.45
N ALA A 58 -4.76 -6.87 2.37
CA ALA A 58 -3.84 -7.58 3.25
C ALA A 58 -2.91 -8.51 2.47
N ASP A 59 -3.46 -9.33 1.58
CA ASP A 59 -2.69 -10.25 0.74
C ASP A 59 -1.72 -9.48 -0.18
N THR A 60 -2.12 -8.29 -0.66
CA THR A 60 -1.28 -7.46 -1.54
C THR A 60 -0.19 -6.70 -0.77
N TYR A 61 -0.50 -6.10 0.38
CA TYR A 61 0.37 -5.12 1.04
C TYR A 61 0.84 -5.49 2.44
N GLY A 62 0.40 -6.62 2.99
CA GLY A 62 0.75 -7.04 4.35
C GLY A 62 2.25 -7.18 4.59
N HIS A 63 3.02 -7.49 3.54
CA HIS A 63 4.48 -7.61 3.59
C HIS A 63 5.22 -6.28 3.78
N VAL A 64 4.55 -5.15 3.53
CA VAL A 64 5.14 -3.79 3.71
C VAL A 64 5.09 -3.35 5.17
N LEU A 65 4.21 -3.95 5.97
CA LEU A 65 4.11 -3.61 7.38
C LEU A 65 5.40 -4.07 8.10
N PRO A 66 5.95 -3.25 9.01
CA PRO A 66 6.98 -3.69 9.96
C PRO A 66 6.54 -4.98 10.65
N SER A 67 7.47 -5.81 11.11
CA SER A 67 7.16 -7.05 11.81
C SER A 67 6.43 -6.77 13.13
N LYS A 68 5.13 -6.51 13.09
CA LYS A 68 4.29 -6.23 14.25
C LYS A 68 4.29 -7.39 15.24
N SER A 69 4.67 -8.59 14.81
CA SER A 69 4.83 -9.75 15.69
C SER A 69 5.92 -9.56 16.75
N ARG A 70 7.05 -8.91 16.42
CA ARG A 70 8.09 -8.61 17.43
C ARG A 70 7.64 -7.47 18.34
N ASP A 71 7.15 -6.38 17.76
CA ASP A 71 6.67 -5.24 18.56
C ASP A 71 5.52 -5.64 19.50
N ALA A 72 4.65 -6.56 19.09
CA ALA A 72 3.58 -7.10 19.92
C ALA A 72 4.13 -8.03 21.02
N ALA A 73 5.12 -8.87 20.72
CA ALA A 73 5.78 -9.71 21.72
C ALA A 73 6.50 -8.85 22.77
N ASP A 74 7.29 -7.87 22.33
CA ASP A 74 7.97 -6.90 23.20
C ASP A 74 6.98 -6.06 24.02
N GLY A 75 5.80 -5.78 23.44
CA GLY A 75 4.69 -5.13 24.13
C GLY A 75 4.13 -5.97 25.27
N ILE A 76 3.95 -7.29 25.07
CA ILE A 76 3.49 -8.21 26.11
C ILE A 76 4.55 -8.40 27.20
N ASP A 77 5.84 -8.56 26.83
CA ASP A 77 6.93 -8.68 27.80
C ASP A 77 7.01 -7.46 28.71
N ARG A 78 6.75 -6.25 28.20
CA ARG A 78 6.69 -5.03 29.04
C ARG A 78 5.51 -5.02 30.01
N VAL A 79 4.39 -5.62 29.65
CA VAL A 79 3.19 -5.66 30.49
C VAL A 79 3.28 -6.77 31.54
N ILE A 80 3.95 -7.89 31.23
CA ILE A 80 4.03 -9.07 32.09
C ILE A 80 5.34 -9.15 32.89
N GLY A 81 6.44 -8.60 32.38
CA GLY A 81 7.78 -8.70 32.95
C GLY A 81 8.15 -7.64 34.00
N ASP A 82 7.24 -6.71 34.31
CA ASP A 82 7.44 -5.65 35.33
C ASP A 82 6.98 -6.07 36.75
N ASP A 83 6.91 -7.38 37.05
CA ASP A 83 6.70 -7.95 38.40
C ASP A 83 7.99 -8.55 39.00
#